data_AF-A0AB34G9K4-F1
#
_entry.id   AF-A0AB34G9K4-F1
#
_cell.length_a   1.000
_cell.length_b   1.000
_cell.length_c   1.000
_cell.angle_alpha   90.00
_cell.angle_beta   90.00
_cell.angle_gamma   90.00
#
_symmetry.space_group_name_H-M   'P 1'
#
loop_
_entity.id
_entity.type
_entity.pdbx_description
1 polymer ?
#
loop_
_entity_poly.entity_id
_entity_poly.type
_entity_poly.pdbx_seq_one_letter_code
_entity_poly.pdbx_strand_id
1 'polypeptide(L)'
;MYSTRFIEVKKLKGKNLSLFLSISLLTFWGTSLLGARLYWMGNKPPSFSNSDNPAADSDSLLARTLTFFYLPTKNLWLLLCPDTLSFDWSMDAVPLLKTICDWRNLHTVAFYTGLLLLAYYGLKSPSVEGECNGKFVTNGKQNANGHSCHSEVEYRNSEIKPSFPSKVENGIKNNVSQRTRLPSTENIVVLSLSLLIIPFVPATNLFFYVGFVIAERVLYIPSMGFCLLITVGARALYVKAQKRFLKSLIFYATATLIVFYGLKTAIRNGDWQNEEMLYRSGIKVNPAKAWGNLGNVLKSQSKISEAESAYRNALYYRSNMADMLYNL
;
A
#
# COMPACT_ATOMS: atom_id res chain seq x y z
N MET A 1 7.26 -37.92 30.53
CA MET A 1 7.25 -37.45 29.11
C MET A 1 5.85 -37.18 28.54
N TYR A 2 4.76 -37.69 29.16
CA TYR A 2 3.38 -37.51 28.65
C TYR A 2 2.71 -36.16 29.02
N SER A 3 3.10 -35.52 30.12
CA SER A 3 2.47 -34.27 30.60
C SER A 3 2.75 -33.06 29.69
N THR A 4 3.95 -32.97 29.12
CA THR A 4 4.37 -31.87 28.24
C THR A 4 3.62 -31.85 26.91
N ARG A 5 3.39 -33.03 26.28
CA ARG A 5 2.60 -33.15 25.05
C ARG A 5 1.14 -32.73 25.25
N PHE A 6 0.53 -33.05 26.39
CA PHE A 6 -0.87 -32.71 26.67
C PHE A 6 -1.08 -31.21 26.86
N ILE A 7 -0.13 -30.54 27.52
CA ILE A 7 -0.15 -29.08 27.73
C ILE A 7 0.08 -28.34 26.40
N GLU A 8 0.98 -28.82 25.56
CA GLU A 8 1.22 -28.26 24.22
C GLU A 8 -0.01 -28.37 23.31
N VAL A 9 -0.67 -29.54 23.28
CA VAL A 9 -1.88 -29.75 22.49
C VAL A 9 -3.04 -28.87 22.97
N LYS A 10 -3.27 -28.74 24.29
CA LYS A 10 -4.29 -27.80 24.82
C LYS A 10 -3.98 -26.34 24.47
N LYS A 11 -2.70 -25.95 24.51
CA LYS A 11 -2.26 -24.57 24.20
C LYS A 11 -2.35 -24.25 22.70
N LEU A 12 -2.09 -25.23 21.82
CA LEU A 12 -2.35 -25.12 20.38
C LEU A 12 -3.86 -25.02 20.07
N LYS A 13 -4.67 -25.86 20.72
CA LYS A 13 -6.14 -25.87 20.54
C LYS A 13 -6.77 -24.54 20.97
N GLY A 14 -6.31 -23.95 22.08
CA GLY A 14 -6.80 -22.64 22.57
C GLY A 14 -6.40 -21.46 21.68
N LYS A 15 -5.16 -21.44 21.15
CA LYS A 15 -4.72 -20.40 20.21
C LYS A 15 -5.44 -20.46 18.87
N ASN A 16 -5.62 -21.67 18.33
CA ASN A 16 -6.33 -21.86 17.07
C ASN A 16 -7.82 -21.52 17.23
N LEU A 17 -8.44 -21.82 18.37
CA LEU A 17 -9.82 -21.45 18.65
C LEU A 17 -10.02 -19.93 18.65
N SER A 18 -9.11 -19.17 19.27
CA SER A 18 -9.16 -17.70 19.22
C SER A 18 -9.06 -17.17 17.80
N LEU A 19 -8.18 -17.76 16.97
CA LEU A 19 -8.02 -17.36 15.57
C LEU A 19 -9.27 -17.69 14.74
N PHE A 20 -9.83 -18.89 14.89
CA PHE A 20 -11.09 -19.27 14.24
C PHE A 20 -12.24 -18.35 14.67
N LEU A 21 -12.32 -18.01 15.95
CA LEU A 21 -13.32 -17.08 16.46
C LEU A 21 -13.13 -15.68 15.88
N SER A 22 -11.88 -15.17 15.81
CA SER A 22 -11.60 -13.88 15.17
C SER A 22 -11.96 -13.87 13.69
N ILE A 23 -11.62 -14.93 12.93
CA ILE A 23 -11.98 -15.07 11.51
C ILE A 23 -13.49 -15.17 11.35
N SER A 24 -14.18 -15.96 12.19
CA SER A 24 -15.63 -16.09 12.17
C SER A 24 -16.32 -14.77 12.48
N LEU A 25 -15.80 -14.00 13.44
CA LEU A 25 -16.34 -12.68 13.79
C LEU A 25 -16.12 -11.69 12.65
N LEU A 26 -14.92 -11.70 12.04
CA LEU A 26 -14.57 -10.82 10.92
C LEU A 26 -15.42 -11.12 9.69
N THR A 27 -15.61 -12.40 9.36
CA THR A 27 -16.45 -12.83 8.25
C THR A 27 -17.91 -12.48 8.51
N PHE A 28 -18.43 -12.76 9.71
CA PHE A 28 -19.81 -12.40 10.09
C PHE A 28 -20.08 -10.89 10.00
N TRP A 29 -19.19 -10.05 10.57
CA TRP A 29 -19.34 -8.60 10.47
C TRP A 29 -19.17 -8.11 9.04
N GLY A 30 -18.21 -8.67 8.29
CA GLY A 30 -17.99 -8.34 6.89
C GLY A 30 -19.22 -8.61 6.02
N THR A 31 -19.81 -9.81 6.14
CA THR A 31 -21.02 -10.17 5.40
C THR A 31 -22.23 -9.36 5.86
N SER A 32 -22.36 -9.08 7.16
CA SER A 32 -23.47 -8.28 7.70
C SER A 32 -23.41 -6.84 7.22
N LEU A 33 -22.23 -6.21 7.25
CA LEU A 33 -22.03 -4.85 6.74
C LEU A 33 -22.25 -4.77 5.23
N LEU A 34 -21.79 -5.77 4.48
CA LEU A 34 -22.03 -5.85 3.05
C LEU A 34 -23.53 -5.99 2.75
N GLY A 35 -24.23 -6.87 3.47
CA GLY A 35 -25.68 -7.05 3.35
C GLY A 35 -26.46 -5.78 3.69
N ALA A 36 -26.12 -5.13 4.81
CA ALA A 36 -26.71 -3.85 5.20
C ALA A 36 -26.47 -2.75 4.15
N ARG A 37 -25.26 -2.70 3.59
CA ARG A 37 -24.91 -1.77 2.51
C ARG A 37 -25.74 -2.02 1.25
N LEU A 38 -25.85 -3.28 0.80
CA LEU A 38 -26.64 -3.63 -0.38
C LEU A 38 -28.13 -3.33 -0.19
N TYR A 39 -28.65 -3.61 1.01
CA TYR A 39 -30.02 -3.26 1.39
C TYR A 39 -30.24 -1.74 1.32
N TRP A 40 -29.34 -0.95 1.90
CA TRP A 40 -29.43 0.52 1.88
C TRP A 40 -29.29 1.09 0.46
N MET A 41 -28.53 0.43 -0.41
CA MET A 41 -28.41 0.76 -1.83
C MET A 41 -29.62 0.34 -2.67
N GLY A 42 -30.69 -0.17 -2.04
CA GLY A 42 -31.93 -0.55 -2.73
C GLY A 42 -31.82 -1.83 -3.55
N ASN A 43 -30.85 -2.71 -3.25
CA ASN A 43 -30.61 -4.00 -3.91
C ASN A 43 -30.45 -3.94 -5.44
N LYS A 44 -30.13 -2.77 -6.01
CA LYS A 44 -29.84 -2.62 -7.43
C LYS A 44 -28.35 -2.29 -7.61
N PRO A 45 -27.70 -2.85 -8.64
CA PRO A 45 -26.35 -2.42 -8.96
C PRO A 45 -26.36 -0.93 -9.37
N PRO A 46 -25.28 -0.19 -9.07
CA PRO A 46 -25.16 1.18 -9.53
C PRO A 46 -25.14 1.22 -11.07
N SER A 47 -25.90 2.16 -11.65
CA SER A 47 -25.82 2.48 -13.07
C SER A 47 -24.72 3.51 -13.31
N PHE A 48 -23.86 3.26 -14.29
CA PHE A 48 -22.81 4.19 -14.68
C PHE A 48 -23.02 4.63 -16.13
N SER A 49 -22.59 5.84 -16.45
CA SER A 49 -22.64 6.36 -17.81
C SER A 49 -21.42 5.90 -18.60
N ASN A 50 -21.51 5.83 -19.93
CA ASN A 50 -20.36 5.52 -20.80
C ASN A 50 -19.17 6.48 -20.51
N SER A 51 -19.47 7.76 -20.28
CA SER A 51 -18.48 8.77 -19.89
C SER A 51 -17.71 8.43 -18.62
N ASP A 52 -18.22 7.59 -17.73
CA ASP A 52 -17.56 7.27 -16.47
C ASP A 52 -16.44 6.23 -16.70
N ASN A 53 -16.73 5.22 -17.54
CA ASN A 53 -15.80 4.17 -17.90
C ASN A 53 -15.93 3.79 -19.40
N PRO A 54 -15.30 4.56 -20.30
CA PRO A 54 -15.37 4.28 -21.74
C PRO A 54 -14.65 2.99 -22.14
N ALA A 55 -13.74 2.48 -21.30
CA ALA A 55 -13.06 1.21 -21.56
C ALA A 55 -14.02 0.02 -21.46
N ALA A 56 -14.96 0.06 -20.51
CA ALA A 56 -15.97 -0.97 -20.36
C ALA A 56 -17.01 -0.95 -21.50
N ASP A 57 -17.35 0.24 -21.98
CA ASP A 57 -18.40 0.46 -22.99
C ASP A 57 -17.89 0.42 -24.44
N SER A 58 -16.62 0.09 -24.67
CA SER A 58 -16.07 -0.03 -26.02
C SER A 58 -16.61 -1.26 -26.76
N ASP A 59 -17.09 -1.07 -27.99
CA ASP A 59 -17.59 -2.16 -28.86
C ASP A 59 -16.55 -3.23 -29.18
N SER A 60 -15.27 -2.86 -29.21
CA SER A 60 -14.18 -3.77 -29.53
C SER A 60 -13.73 -4.54 -28.29
N LEU A 61 -13.96 -5.85 -28.30
CA LEU A 61 -13.47 -6.76 -27.26
C LEU A 61 -11.95 -6.62 -27.08
N LEU A 62 -11.21 -6.48 -28.18
CA LEU A 62 -9.76 -6.30 -28.14
C LEU A 62 -9.37 -5.03 -27.38
N ALA A 63 -10.01 -3.90 -27.71
CA ALA A 63 -9.69 -2.63 -27.07
C ALA A 63 -10.02 -2.65 -25.58
N ARG A 64 -11.15 -3.27 -25.22
CA ARG A 64 -11.56 -3.49 -23.84
C ARG A 64 -10.54 -4.32 -23.07
N THR A 65 -10.17 -5.48 -23.60
CA THR A 65 -9.23 -6.39 -22.95
C THR A 65 -7.84 -5.76 -22.79
N LEU A 66 -7.27 -5.16 -23.85
CA LEU A 66 -5.97 -4.49 -23.78
C LEU A 66 -5.97 -3.36 -22.75
N THR A 67 -7.02 -2.54 -22.74
CA THR A 67 -7.13 -1.42 -21.81
C THR A 67 -7.22 -1.92 -20.37
N PHE A 68 -8.09 -2.90 -20.07
CA PHE A 68 -8.21 -3.44 -18.71
C PHE A 68 -6.93 -4.10 -18.19
N PHE A 69 -6.12 -4.74 -19.04
CA PHE A 69 -4.80 -5.23 -18.63
C PHE A 69 -3.80 -4.09 -18.39
N TYR A 70 -3.92 -2.98 -19.13
CA TYR A 70 -3.06 -1.80 -18.93
C TYR A 70 -3.40 -1.00 -17.65
N LEU A 71 -4.66 -1.00 -17.19
CA LEU A 71 -5.07 -0.19 -16.03
C LEU A 71 -4.31 -0.52 -14.74
N PRO A 72 -4.10 -1.79 -14.33
CA PRO A 72 -3.25 -2.12 -13.19
C PRO A 72 -1.83 -1.60 -13.35
N THR A 73 -1.27 -1.64 -14.56
CA THR A 73 0.07 -1.11 -14.85
C THR A 73 0.12 0.41 -14.66
N LYS A 74 -0.88 1.15 -15.15
CA LYS A 74 -0.98 2.60 -14.93
C LYS A 74 -1.16 2.94 -13.44
N ASN A 75 -1.93 2.15 -12.70
CA ASN A 75 -2.09 2.29 -11.25
C ASN A 75 -0.78 2.02 -10.48
N LEU A 76 -0.02 1.00 -10.87
CA LEU A 76 1.32 0.79 -10.29
C LEU A 76 2.23 1.99 -10.61
N TRP A 77 2.16 2.54 -11.82
CA TRP A 77 2.93 3.72 -12.18
C TRP A 77 2.59 4.91 -11.28
N LEU A 78 1.33 5.13 -10.92
CA LEU A 78 0.94 6.17 -9.96
C LEU A 78 1.56 5.95 -8.57
N LEU A 79 1.80 4.70 -8.14
CA LEU A 79 2.51 4.40 -6.90
C LEU A 79 4.03 4.64 -7.03
N LEU A 80 4.62 4.28 -8.17
CA LEU A 80 6.07 4.41 -8.42
C LEU A 80 6.50 5.84 -8.70
N CYS A 81 5.70 6.57 -9.47
CA CYS A 81 5.93 7.91 -9.95
C CYS A 81 4.59 8.66 -10.05
N PRO A 82 4.12 9.31 -8.97
CA PRO A 82 2.94 10.17 -8.99
C PRO A 82 3.27 11.48 -9.72
N ASP A 83 3.39 11.41 -11.04
CA ASP A 83 3.62 12.54 -11.94
C ASP A 83 2.32 13.22 -12.36
N THR A 84 1.29 12.40 -12.59
CA THR A 84 0.00 12.77 -13.13
C THR A 84 -1.08 12.39 -12.12
N LEU A 85 -1.60 13.39 -11.41
CA LEU A 85 -2.71 13.23 -10.47
C LEU A 85 -3.87 14.11 -10.92
N SER A 86 -5.09 13.62 -10.77
CA SER A 86 -6.31 14.28 -11.18
C SER A 86 -7.42 14.07 -10.17
N PHE A 87 -8.28 15.07 -10.03
CA PHE A 87 -9.51 14.94 -9.24
C PHE A 87 -10.45 13.87 -9.83
N ASP A 88 -10.35 13.62 -11.14
CA ASP A 88 -11.18 12.67 -11.85
C ASP A 88 -10.49 12.12 -13.11
N TRP A 89 -10.70 10.83 -13.39
CA TRP A 89 -10.14 10.10 -14.53
C TRP A 89 -11.23 9.53 -15.45
N SER A 90 -12.43 10.14 -15.44
CA SER A 90 -13.51 9.79 -16.35
C SER A 90 -13.25 10.37 -17.75
N MET A 91 -14.20 10.15 -18.67
CA MET A 91 -14.12 10.57 -20.07
C MET A 91 -12.89 9.95 -20.75
N ASP A 92 -12.30 10.67 -21.69
CA ASP A 92 -11.15 10.23 -22.47
C ASP A 92 -9.80 10.45 -21.74
N ALA A 93 -9.81 10.55 -20.41
CA ALA A 93 -8.60 10.77 -19.60
C ALA A 93 -7.56 9.66 -19.74
N VAL A 94 -8.00 8.43 -20.00
CA VAL A 94 -7.12 7.30 -20.36
C VAL A 94 -7.50 6.84 -21.77
N PRO A 95 -6.69 7.17 -22.79
CA PRO A 95 -6.99 6.77 -24.17
C PRO A 95 -7.02 5.26 -24.32
N LEU A 96 -8.06 4.72 -24.95
CA LEU A 96 -8.23 3.28 -25.18
C LEU A 96 -7.08 2.70 -26.02
N LEU A 97 -6.63 1.49 -25.67
CA LEU A 97 -5.61 0.76 -26.43
C LEU A 97 -6.31 -0.05 -27.53
N LYS A 98 -6.37 0.48 -28.75
CA LYS A 98 -7.10 -0.15 -29.87
C LYS A 98 -6.28 -1.23 -30.61
N THR A 99 -4.96 -1.20 -30.48
CA THR A 99 -4.04 -2.04 -31.28
C THR A 99 -3.00 -2.69 -30.38
N ILE A 100 -2.59 -3.90 -30.73
CA ILE A 100 -1.57 -4.68 -30.00
C ILE A 100 -0.19 -4.02 -30.11
N CYS A 101 0.10 -3.35 -31.23
CA CYS A 101 1.36 -2.65 -31.47
C CYS A 101 1.53 -1.32 -30.70
N ASP A 102 0.55 -0.94 -29.86
CA ASP A 102 0.70 0.23 -29.00
C ASP A 102 1.85 0.01 -28.01
N TRP A 103 2.78 0.96 -27.92
CA TRP A 103 3.96 0.87 -27.04
C TRP A 103 3.57 0.67 -25.56
N ARG A 104 2.38 1.16 -25.16
CA ARG A 104 1.87 1.01 -23.79
C ARG A 104 1.66 -0.45 -23.41
N ASN A 105 1.42 -1.34 -24.38
CA ASN A 105 1.34 -2.78 -24.13
C ASN A 105 2.68 -3.37 -23.66
N LEU A 106 3.82 -2.76 -24.00
CA LEU A 106 5.13 -3.20 -23.48
C LEU A 106 5.20 -3.04 -21.96
N HIS A 107 4.63 -1.96 -21.42
CA HIS A 107 4.54 -1.78 -19.97
C HIS A 107 3.66 -2.85 -19.32
N THR A 108 2.53 -3.17 -19.95
CA THR A 108 1.62 -4.23 -19.49
C THR A 108 2.36 -5.56 -19.42
N VAL A 109 3.05 -5.94 -20.49
CA VAL A 109 3.85 -7.18 -20.54
C VAL A 109 4.92 -7.18 -19.45
N ALA A 110 5.72 -6.11 -19.34
CA ALA A 110 6.77 -6.00 -18.32
C ALA A 110 6.21 -6.13 -16.89
N PHE A 111 5.07 -5.51 -16.62
CA PHE A 111 4.39 -5.59 -15.33
C PHE A 111 3.96 -7.02 -14.97
N TYR A 112 3.24 -7.70 -15.88
CA TYR A 112 2.77 -9.06 -15.62
C TYR A 112 3.91 -10.08 -15.62
N THR A 113 4.94 -9.94 -16.47
CA THR A 113 6.15 -10.75 -16.40
C THR A 113 6.86 -10.58 -15.06
N GLY A 114 7.01 -9.35 -14.57
CA GLY A 114 7.56 -9.08 -13.24
C GLY A 114 6.76 -9.74 -12.11
N LEU A 115 5.43 -9.65 -12.18
CA LEU A 115 4.53 -10.28 -11.22
C LEU A 115 4.62 -11.81 -11.24
N LEU A 116 4.69 -12.42 -12.42
CA LEU A 116 4.88 -13.86 -12.59
C LEU A 116 6.24 -14.34 -12.07
N LEU A 117 7.31 -13.58 -12.33
CA LEU A 117 8.65 -13.88 -11.80
C LEU A 117 8.66 -13.81 -10.28
N LEU A 118 8.07 -12.76 -9.69
CA LEU A 118 7.95 -12.63 -8.24
C LEU A 118 7.17 -13.80 -7.62
N ALA A 119 6.05 -14.20 -8.24
CA ALA A 119 5.29 -15.35 -7.81
C ALA A 119 6.10 -16.66 -7.92
N TYR A 120 6.80 -16.87 -9.05
CA TYR A 120 7.63 -18.05 -9.27
C TYR A 120 8.76 -18.16 -8.25
N TYR A 121 9.53 -17.09 -8.03
CA TYR A 121 10.60 -17.08 -7.02
C TYR A 121 10.06 -17.17 -5.59
N GLY A 122 8.89 -16.60 -5.32
CA GLY A 122 8.21 -16.72 -4.03
C GLY A 122 7.80 -18.16 -3.71
N LEU A 123 7.29 -18.90 -4.70
CA LEU A 123 6.92 -20.32 -4.56
C LEU A 123 8.12 -21.28 -4.55
N LYS A 124 9.22 -20.90 -5.22
CA LYS A 124 10.45 -21.71 -5.28
C LYS A 124 11.36 -21.54 -4.07
N SER A 125 11.10 -20.58 -3.19
CA SER A 125 11.89 -20.40 -1.97
C SER A 125 11.72 -21.65 -1.10
N PRO A 126 12.78 -22.45 -0.86
CA PRO A 126 12.66 -23.62 0.00
C PRO A 126 12.38 -23.11 1.41
N SER A 127 11.23 -23.50 1.96
CA SER A 127 10.97 -23.41 3.39
C SER A 127 12.15 -24.03 4.11
N VAL A 128 12.92 -23.23 4.85
CA VAL A 128 13.94 -23.74 5.77
C VAL A 128 13.20 -24.34 6.96
N GLU A 129 12.59 -25.50 6.73
CA GLU A 129 12.31 -26.49 7.77
C GLU A 129 13.61 -27.25 8.00
N GLY A 130 14.42 -26.71 8.91
CA GLY A 130 15.59 -27.38 9.46
C GLY A 130 15.53 -27.27 10.97
N GLU A 131 14.87 -28.23 11.61
CA GLU A 131 15.03 -28.50 13.03
C GLU A 131 16.52 -28.66 13.37
N CYS A 132 17.17 -27.67 13.98
CA CYS A 132 18.38 -27.93 14.74
C CYS A 132 17.98 -28.35 16.17
N ASN A 133 17.58 -29.62 16.30
CA ASN A 133 17.71 -30.36 17.55
C ASN A 133 19.21 -30.54 17.84
N GLY A 134 19.79 -29.61 18.59
CA GLY A 134 21.18 -29.66 19.04
C GLY A 134 21.29 -29.88 20.54
N LYS A 135 20.87 -31.05 21.04
CA LYS A 135 21.42 -31.58 22.29
C LYS A 135 22.84 -32.06 21.99
N PHE A 136 23.85 -31.27 22.33
CA PHE A 136 25.16 -31.81 22.64
C PHE A 136 25.53 -31.39 24.06
N VAL A 137 25.67 -32.40 24.91
CA VAL A 137 25.96 -32.33 26.33
C VAL A 137 27.46 -32.59 26.52
N THR A 138 28.03 -31.83 27.45
CA THR A 138 29.25 -32.04 28.26
C THR A 138 30.66 -31.73 27.72
N ASN A 139 31.25 -30.78 28.47
CA ASN A 139 32.58 -30.75 29.09
C ASN A 139 33.82 -30.39 28.27
N GLY A 140 34.46 -29.30 28.73
CA GLY A 140 35.92 -29.26 28.84
C GLY A 140 36.56 -27.90 28.56
N LYS A 141 37.05 -27.27 29.65
CA LYS A 141 38.13 -26.27 29.73
C LYS A 141 37.82 -24.79 29.47
N GLN A 142 37.93 -24.07 30.58
CA GLN A 142 38.36 -22.68 30.75
C GLN A 142 39.54 -22.33 29.82
N ASN A 143 39.51 -21.14 29.23
CA ASN A 143 40.63 -20.19 29.30
C ASN A 143 40.16 -18.78 28.94
N ALA A 144 40.65 -17.84 29.74
CA ALA A 144 40.38 -16.42 29.71
C ALA A 144 40.93 -15.75 28.44
N ASN A 145 40.28 -14.66 28.02
CA ASN A 145 40.90 -13.33 27.90
C ASN A 145 39.85 -12.33 27.41
N GLY A 146 39.42 -11.45 28.31
CA GLY A 146 38.61 -10.29 28.00
C GLY A 146 39.46 -9.15 27.49
N HIS A 147 38.90 -8.36 26.57
CA HIS A 147 39.26 -6.97 26.38
C HIS A 147 37.98 -6.14 26.39
N SER A 148 37.71 -5.51 27.53
CA SER A 148 36.74 -4.42 27.69
C SER A 148 37.55 -3.20 28.09
N CYS A 149 37.54 -2.16 27.26
CA CYS A 149 38.19 -0.89 27.55
C CYS A 149 37.17 0.12 28.12
N HIS A 150 37.58 0.69 29.26
CA HIS A 150 37.17 1.88 30.04
C HIS A 150 36.42 3.02 29.28
N SER A 151 35.64 3.89 29.92
CA SER A 151 36.10 4.83 30.97
C SER A 151 35.02 5.48 31.86
N GLU A 152 35.38 5.60 33.15
CA GLU A 152 35.18 6.73 34.11
C GLU A 152 33.75 7.20 34.45
N VAL A 153 33.35 7.41 35.71
CA VAL A 153 33.95 8.27 36.75
C VAL A 153 33.59 7.76 38.16
N GLU A 154 34.53 7.95 39.09
CA GLU A 154 34.53 7.71 40.53
C GLU A 154 33.35 8.33 41.32
N TYR A 155 32.95 7.69 42.42
CA TYR A 155 32.99 8.33 43.76
C TYR A 155 33.05 7.27 44.88
N ARG A 156 34.02 7.47 45.77
CA ARG A 156 34.35 6.71 46.99
C ARG A 156 33.17 6.53 47.96
N ASN A 157 33.09 5.36 48.63
CA ASN A 157 33.51 5.24 50.04
C ASN A 157 33.54 3.78 50.50
N SER A 158 34.61 3.47 51.23
CA SER A 158 34.96 2.20 51.87
C SER A 158 34.09 1.94 53.10
N GLU A 159 33.74 0.68 53.38
CA GLU A 159 33.97 0.00 54.67
C GLU A 159 33.35 -1.43 54.72
N ILE A 160 34.25 -2.42 54.85
CA ILE A 160 34.26 -3.55 55.81
C ILE A 160 32.98 -4.42 55.99
N LYS A 161 33.08 -5.70 55.57
CA LYS A 161 32.27 -6.91 55.89
C LYS A 161 32.10 -7.14 57.43
N PRO A 162 31.11 -7.92 57.96
CA PRO A 162 30.74 -9.26 57.47
C PRO A 162 29.26 -9.76 57.64
N SER A 163 28.99 -10.86 56.94
CA SER A 163 27.96 -11.92 57.08
C SER A 163 26.81 -11.82 58.11
N PHE A 164 25.56 -12.08 57.66
CA PHE A 164 24.61 -13.08 58.21
C PHE A 164 23.45 -13.34 57.21
N PRO A 165 22.84 -14.55 57.18
CA PRO A 165 21.80 -14.91 56.22
C PRO A 165 20.40 -14.71 56.81
N SER A 166 19.47 -14.10 56.06
CA SER A 166 18.05 -14.19 56.41
C SER A 166 17.18 -14.19 55.15
N LYS A 167 16.33 -15.22 55.10
CA LYS A 167 15.16 -15.33 54.23
C LYS A 167 14.32 -14.06 54.31
N VAL A 168 14.02 -13.48 53.16
CA VAL A 168 12.79 -12.69 52.98
C VAL A 168 12.25 -13.00 51.58
N GLU A 169 11.09 -13.68 51.56
CA GLU A 169 10.19 -13.71 50.42
C GLU A 169 9.87 -12.27 50.00
N ASN A 170 10.12 -11.93 48.75
CA ASN A 170 9.41 -10.84 48.10
C ASN A 170 9.05 -11.27 46.69
N GLY A 171 7.80 -11.70 46.56
CA GLY A 171 7.12 -11.94 45.30
C GLY A 171 6.96 -10.63 44.54
N ILE A 172 7.99 -10.24 43.80
CA ILE A 172 7.82 -9.31 42.69
C ILE A 172 7.55 -10.16 41.46
N LYS A 173 6.27 -10.29 41.10
CA LYS A 173 5.89 -10.70 39.75
C LYS A 173 6.45 -9.64 38.80
N ASN A 174 7.64 -9.89 38.27
CA ASN A 174 8.14 -9.17 37.12
C ASN A 174 7.13 -9.44 36.00
N ASN A 175 6.20 -8.50 35.80
CA ASN A 175 5.48 -8.35 34.56
C ASN A 175 6.54 -8.01 33.51
N VAL A 176 7.21 -9.05 33.02
CA VAL A 176 7.97 -9.01 31.77
C VAL A 176 6.93 -8.65 30.73
N SER A 177 6.82 -7.36 30.47
CA SER A 177 6.08 -6.80 29.36
C SER A 177 6.44 -7.67 28.15
N GLN A 178 5.46 -8.42 27.65
CA GLN A 178 5.64 -9.26 26.48
C GLN A 178 6.05 -8.32 25.34
N ARG A 179 7.37 -8.19 25.14
CA ARG A 179 7.93 -7.48 24.01
C ARG A 179 7.39 -8.20 22.79
N THR A 180 6.40 -7.61 22.14
CA THR A 180 5.77 -8.14 20.94
C THR A 180 6.90 -8.43 19.96
N ARG A 181 7.13 -9.73 19.71
CA ARG A 181 8.20 -10.18 18.82
C ARG A 181 7.86 -9.63 17.44
N LEU A 182 8.73 -8.80 16.88
CA LEU A 182 8.53 -8.24 15.55
C LEU A 182 8.26 -9.39 14.56
N PRO A 183 7.28 -9.24 13.64
CA PRO A 183 6.98 -10.27 12.65
C PRO A 183 8.23 -10.62 11.83
N SER A 184 8.36 -11.90 11.43
CA SER A 184 9.42 -12.32 10.53
C SER A 184 9.36 -11.53 9.22
N THR A 185 10.50 -11.35 8.55
CA THR A 185 10.55 -10.58 7.30
C THR A 185 9.64 -11.18 6.23
N GLU A 186 9.49 -12.50 6.19
CA GLU A 186 8.54 -13.22 5.34
C GLU A 186 7.09 -12.80 5.61
N ASN A 187 6.67 -12.76 6.88
CA ASN A 187 5.32 -12.33 7.26
C ASN A 187 5.06 -10.88 6.84
N ILE A 188 6.07 -10.00 6.89
CA ILE A 188 5.94 -8.62 6.44
C ILE A 188 5.77 -8.56 4.93
N VAL A 189 6.54 -9.36 4.15
CA VAL A 189 6.40 -9.40 2.69
C VAL A 189 5.01 -9.90 2.29
N VAL A 190 4.54 -10.99 2.89
CA VAL A 190 3.19 -11.53 2.62
C VAL A 190 2.11 -10.50 2.97
N LEU A 191 2.22 -9.85 4.13
CA LEU A 191 1.31 -8.76 4.52
C LEU A 191 1.36 -7.59 3.53
N SER A 192 2.55 -7.18 3.09
CA SER A 192 2.75 -6.08 2.15
C SER A 192 2.09 -6.37 0.80
N LEU A 193 2.30 -7.57 0.26
CA LEU A 193 1.67 -8.02 -0.98
C LEU A 193 0.15 -8.17 -0.83
N SER A 194 -0.31 -8.64 0.32
CA SER A 194 -1.74 -8.77 0.60
C SER A 194 -2.43 -7.40 0.63
N LEU A 195 -1.83 -6.42 1.31
CA LEU A 195 -2.32 -5.03 1.35
C LEU A 195 -2.22 -4.34 -0.01
N LEU A 196 -1.26 -4.71 -0.85
CA LEU A 196 -1.11 -4.17 -2.20
C LEU A 196 -2.19 -4.70 -3.16
N ILE A 197 -2.48 -6.01 -3.13
CA ILE A 197 -3.29 -6.68 -4.13
C ILE A 197 -4.76 -6.76 -3.72
N ILE A 198 -5.07 -7.28 -2.52
CA ILE A 198 -6.44 -7.64 -2.12
C ILE A 198 -7.37 -6.43 -2.16
N PRO A 199 -7.02 -5.25 -1.60
CA PRO A 199 -7.87 -4.07 -1.65
C PRO A 199 -8.06 -3.50 -3.07
N PHE A 200 -7.13 -3.78 -3.98
CA PHE A 200 -7.18 -3.29 -5.35
C PHE A 200 -8.05 -4.15 -6.26
N VAL A 201 -8.17 -5.47 -5.97
CA VAL A 201 -8.92 -6.43 -6.79
C VAL A 201 -10.36 -5.99 -7.11
N PRO A 202 -11.18 -5.49 -6.16
CA PRO A 202 -12.53 -5.04 -6.49
C PRO A 202 -12.59 -3.89 -7.50
N ALA A 203 -11.52 -3.09 -7.61
CA ALA A 203 -11.45 -1.95 -8.51
C ALA A 203 -10.97 -2.29 -9.93
N THR A 204 -10.51 -3.52 -10.17
CA THR A 204 -9.96 -3.92 -11.49
C THR A 204 -11.02 -4.22 -12.54
N ASN A 205 -12.31 -4.09 -12.20
CA ASN A 205 -13.45 -4.52 -13.01
C ASN A 205 -13.48 -6.04 -13.31
N LEU A 206 -12.69 -6.86 -12.61
CA LEU A 206 -12.63 -8.31 -12.86
C LEU A 206 -13.88 -9.05 -12.39
N PHE A 207 -14.45 -8.66 -11.24
CA PHE A 207 -15.60 -9.33 -10.62
C PHE A 207 -16.89 -8.52 -10.69
N PHE A 208 -16.77 -7.19 -10.71
CA PHE A 208 -17.90 -6.27 -10.70
C PHE A 208 -17.62 -5.12 -11.65
N TYR A 209 -18.64 -4.67 -12.37
CA TYR A 209 -18.52 -3.45 -13.15
C TYR A 209 -18.40 -2.25 -12.20
N VAL A 210 -17.36 -1.45 -12.41
CA VAL A 210 -17.06 -0.25 -11.64
C VAL A 210 -16.97 0.92 -12.62
N GLY A 211 -17.70 1.99 -12.33
CA GLY A 211 -17.80 3.15 -13.20
C GLY A 211 -16.56 4.02 -13.31
N PHE A 212 -15.43 3.72 -12.66
CA PHE A 212 -14.21 4.50 -12.85
C PHE A 212 -13.11 3.63 -13.45
N VAL A 213 -12.31 4.25 -14.33
CA VAL A 213 -11.16 3.62 -15.00
C VAL A 213 -9.94 3.62 -14.07
N ILE A 214 -9.64 4.78 -13.48
CA ILE A 214 -8.58 4.97 -12.48
C ILE A 214 -9.16 5.83 -11.35
N ALA A 215 -8.75 5.54 -10.12
CA ALA A 215 -9.09 6.39 -8.99
C ALA A 215 -8.00 6.33 -7.92
N GLU A 216 -7.36 7.46 -7.65
CA GLU A 216 -6.25 7.57 -6.70
C GLU A 216 -6.62 7.10 -5.29
N ARG A 217 -7.86 7.37 -4.87
CA ARG A 217 -8.41 6.90 -3.58
C ARG A 217 -8.37 5.38 -3.40
N VAL A 218 -8.39 4.61 -4.49
CA VAL A 218 -8.29 3.14 -4.43
C VAL A 218 -6.88 2.70 -4.05
N LEU A 219 -5.87 3.54 -4.33
CA LEU A 219 -4.48 3.28 -4.03
C LEU A 219 -4.07 3.62 -2.61
N TYR A 220 -4.98 4.12 -1.76
CA TYR A 220 -4.64 4.47 -0.36
C TYR A 220 -4.17 3.25 0.44
N ILE A 221 -4.94 2.16 0.47
CA ILE A 221 -4.51 0.93 1.17
C ILE A 221 -3.37 0.24 0.42
N PRO A 222 -3.42 0.08 -0.91
CA PRO A 222 -2.30 -0.45 -1.69
C PRO A 222 -0.97 0.28 -1.46
N SER A 223 -0.98 1.60 -1.30
CA SER A 223 0.23 2.39 -1.03
C SER A 223 0.87 2.04 0.32
N MET A 224 0.10 1.64 1.34
CA MET A 224 0.64 1.16 2.60
C MET A 224 1.44 -0.14 2.38
N GLY A 225 0.87 -1.08 1.62
CA GLY A 225 1.56 -2.33 1.24
C GLY A 225 2.82 -2.05 0.42
N PHE A 226 2.74 -1.11 -0.53
CA PHE A 226 3.87 -0.67 -1.33
C PHE A 226 5.00 -0.09 -0.46
N CYS A 227 4.70 0.83 0.46
CA CYS A 227 5.69 1.43 1.37
C CYS A 227 6.39 0.39 2.25
N LEU A 228 5.64 -0.60 2.77
CA LEU A 228 6.22 -1.71 3.53
C LEU A 228 7.17 -2.55 2.66
N LEU A 229 6.78 -2.85 1.42
CA LEU A 229 7.59 -3.62 0.49
C LEU A 229 8.90 -2.90 0.14
N ILE A 230 8.84 -1.59 -0.16
CA ILE A 230 10.03 -0.76 -0.41
C ILE A 230 10.95 -0.74 0.82
N THR A 231 10.39 -0.59 2.01
CA THR A 231 11.16 -0.55 3.26
C THR A 231 11.88 -1.88 3.52
N VAL A 232 11.18 -3.01 3.36
CA VAL A 232 11.77 -4.35 3.50
C VAL A 232 12.84 -4.60 2.45
N GLY A 233 12.58 -4.21 1.19
CA GLY A 233 13.55 -4.31 0.09
C GLY A 233 14.82 -3.49 0.37
N ALA A 234 14.68 -2.23 0.77
CA ALA A 234 15.80 -1.36 1.13
C ALA A 234 16.61 -1.94 2.30
N ARG A 235 15.94 -2.45 3.34
CA ARG A 235 16.61 -3.12 4.48
C ARG A 235 17.35 -4.38 4.05
N ALA A 236 16.75 -5.23 3.22
CA ALA A 236 17.38 -6.44 2.71
C ALA A 236 18.64 -6.12 1.90
N LEU A 237 18.58 -5.11 1.02
CA LEU A 237 19.74 -4.62 0.27
C LEU A 237 20.82 -4.05 1.19
N TYR A 238 20.45 -3.27 2.21
CA TYR A 238 21.38 -2.68 3.17
C TYR A 238 22.15 -3.73 3.98
N VAL A 239 21.45 -4.79 4.42
CA VAL A 239 22.07 -5.90 5.17
C VAL A 239 22.96 -6.76 4.27
N LYS A 240 22.54 -7.01 3.02
CA LYS A 240 23.32 -7.82 2.06
C LYS A 240 24.55 -7.08 1.53
N ALA A 241 24.52 -5.75 1.51
CA ALA A 241 25.65 -4.93 1.10
C ALA A 241 26.86 -5.14 2.02
N GLN A 242 27.97 -5.60 1.45
CA GLN A 242 29.22 -5.82 2.20
C GLN A 242 30.03 -4.51 2.33
N LYS A 243 30.07 -3.71 1.24
CA LYS A 243 30.87 -2.49 1.17
C LYS A 243 30.18 -1.32 1.89
N ARG A 244 30.95 -0.55 2.69
CA ARG A 244 30.46 0.65 3.40
C ARG A 244 29.87 1.69 2.44
N PHE A 245 30.51 1.89 1.28
CA PHE A 245 30.00 2.79 0.23
C PHE A 245 28.58 2.41 -0.23
N LEU A 246 28.31 1.11 -0.44
CA LEU A 246 27.00 0.66 -0.92
C LEU A 246 25.90 0.84 0.14
N LYS A 247 26.24 0.64 1.42
CA LYS A 247 25.34 0.95 2.54
C LYS A 247 24.99 2.43 2.61
N SER A 248 25.99 3.29 2.50
CA SER A 248 25.80 4.75 2.43
C SER A 248 24.96 5.13 1.22
N LEU A 249 25.22 4.55 0.04
CA LEU A 249 24.44 4.80 -1.18
C LEU A 249 22.96 4.43 -0.99
N ILE A 250 22.66 3.25 -0.45
CA ILE A 250 21.27 2.82 -0.19
C ILE A 250 20.59 3.76 0.80
N PHE A 251 21.29 4.15 1.87
CA PHE A 251 20.77 5.06 2.88
C PHE A 251 20.45 6.44 2.28
N TYR A 252 21.42 7.05 1.58
CA TYR A 252 21.23 8.36 0.95
C TYR A 252 20.19 8.31 -0.15
N ALA A 253 20.17 7.27 -0.99
CA ALA A 253 19.15 7.11 -2.03
C ALA A 253 17.74 7.03 -1.43
N THR A 254 17.57 6.26 -0.35
CA THR A 254 16.27 6.15 0.35
C THR A 254 15.88 7.49 0.99
N ALA A 255 16.82 8.17 1.64
CA ALA A 255 16.58 9.48 2.25
C ALA A 255 16.21 10.54 1.20
N THR A 256 16.96 10.61 0.09
CA THR A 256 16.66 11.50 -1.04
C THR A 256 15.28 11.20 -1.62
N LEU A 257 14.91 9.94 -1.79
CA LEU A 257 13.59 9.55 -2.29
C LEU A 257 12.46 10.06 -1.37
N ILE A 258 12.61 9.92 -0.05
CA ILE A 258 11.63 10.41 0.94
C ILE A 258 11.52 11.93 0.88
N VAL A 259 12.65 12.65 0.87
CA VAL A 259 12.65 14.11 0.78
C VAL A 259 12.03 14.58 -0.54
N PHE A 260 12.39 13.97 -1.66
CA PHE A 260 11.86 14.30 -2.97
C PHE A 260 10.33 14.13 -3.04
N TYR A 261 9.79 12.99 -2.60
CA TYR A 261 8.35 12.77 -2.60
C TYR A 261 7.62 13.60 -1.54
N GLY A 262 8.26 13.89 -0.40
CA GLY A 262 7.76 14.84 0.59
C GLY A 262 7.60 16.25 0.01
N LEU A 263 8.60 16.73 -0.73
CA LEU A 263 8.54 18.02 -1.43
C LEU A 263 7.47 18.02 -2.53
N LYS A 264 7.38 16.96 -3.35
CA LYS A 264 6.30 16.85 -4.36
C LYS A 264 4.91 16.90 -3.72
N THR A 265 4.74 16.27 -2.56
CA THR A 265 3.47 16.28 -1.82
C THR A 265 3.16 17.68 -1.31
N ALA A 266 4.14 18.36 -0.71
CA ALA A 266 3.98 19.73 -0.23
C ALA A 266 3.59 20.72 -1.36
N ILE A 267 4.20 20.58 -2.54
CA ILE A 267 3.84 21.38 -3.72
C ILE A 267 2.42 21.06 -4.18
N ARG A 268 2.07 19.77 -4.27
CA ARG A 268 0.74 19.32 -4.72
C ARG A 268 -0.39 19.74 -3.77
N ASN A 269 -0.12 19.93 -2.49
CA ASN A 269 -1.11 20.48 -1.55
C ASN A 269 -1.61 21.88 -1.96
N GLY A 270 -0.81 22.65 -2.73
CA GLY A 270 -1.23 23.93 -3.29
C GLY A 270 -2.46 23.80 -4.19
N ASP A 271 -2.58 22.70 -4.93
CA ASP A 271 -3.71 22.47 -5.84
C ASP A 271 -5.03 22.21 -5.09
N TRP A 272 -4.96 21.87 -3.80
CA TRP A 272 -6.13 21.63 -2.94
C TRP A 272 -6.58 22.87 -2.16
N GLN A 273 -5.94 24.03 -2.34
CA GLN A 273 -6.26 25.24 -1.59
C GLN A 273 -7.65 25.79 -1.91
N ASN A 274 -8.10 25.66 -3.17
CA ASN A 274 -9.43 26.09 -3.61
C ASN A 274 -9.87 25.32 -4.86
N GLU A 275 -11.17 25.37 -5.15
CA GLU A 275 -11.78 24.64 -6.28
C GLU A 275 -11.21 25.06 -7.64
N GLU A 276 -10.89 26.34 -7.82
CA GLU A 276 -10.32 26.84 -9.07
C GLU A 276 -8.94 26.20 -9.35
N MET A 277 -8.04 26.18 -8.37
CA MET A 277 -6.72 25.54 -8.48
C MET A 277 -6.86 24.02 -8.71
N LEU A 278 -7.79 23.37 -8.01
CA LEU A 278 -8.04 21.95 -8.17
C LEU A 278 -8.45 21.61 -9.60
N TYR A 279 -9.44 22.32 -10.15
CA TYR A 279 -9.89 22.09 -11.52
C TYR A 279 -8.84 22.49 -12.55
N ARG A 280 -8.12 23.61 -12.35
CA ARG A 280 -7.00 24.00 -13.22
C ARG A 280 -5.92 22.93 -13.28
N SER A 281 -5.59 22.30 -12.15
CA SER A 281 -4.59 21.21 -12.11
C SER A 281 -5.04 19.98 -12.90
N GLY A 282 -6.35 19.71 -12.96
CA GLY A 282 -6.93 18.56 -13.67
C GLY A 282 -7.11 18.73 -15.18
N ILE A 283 -6.95 19.94 -15.72
CA ILE A 283 -7.12 20.22 -17.17
C ILE A 283 -6.22 19.32 -18.03
N LYS A 284 -5.02 19.00 -17.55
CA LYS A 284 -4.07 18.16 -18.29
C LYS A 284 -4.51 16.70 -18.43
N VAL A 285 -5.39 16.22 -17.54
CA VAL A 285 -5.80 14.82 -17.45
C VAL A 285 -7.22 14.63 -17.96
N ASN A 286 -8.17 15.43 -17.50
CA ASN A 286 -9.56 15.38 -17.94
C ASN A 286 -10.04 16.79 -18.33
N PRO A 287 -9.60 17.31 -19.50
CA PRO A 287 -9.81 18.70 -19.87
C PRO A 287 -11.28 19.09 -19.96
N ALA A 288 -12.12 18.25 -20.58
CA ALA A 288 -13.53 18.56 -20.78
C ALA A 288 -14.26 18.82 -19.44
N LYS A 289 -14.10 17.90 -18.48
CA LYS A 289 -14.76 18.01 -17.17
C LYS A 289 -14.11 19.06 -16.28
N ALA A 290 -12.78 19.20 -16.34
CA ALA A 290 -12.04 20.21 -15.60
C ALA A 290 -12.44 21.64 -16.01
N TRP A 291 -12.49 21.91 -17.31
CA TRP A 291 -12.94 23.21 -17.84
C TRP A 291 -14.40 23.49 -17.49
N GLY A 292 -15.27 22.50 -17.59
CA GLY A 292 -16.68 22.67 -17.24
C GLY A 292 -16.90 23.02 -15.76
N ASN A 293 -16.22 22.31 -14.87
CA ASN A 293 -16.27 22.60 -13.45
C ASN A 293 -15.60 23.95 -13.11
N LEU A 294 -14.49 24.30 -13.77
CA LEU A 294 -13.86 25.61 -13.63
C LEU A 294 -14.82 26.73 -14.06
N GLY A 295 -15.57 26.54 -15.14
CA GLY A 295 -16.61 27.49 -15.56
C GLY A 295 -17.68 27.71 -14.50
N ASN A 296 -18.14 26.64 -13.84
CA ASN A 296 -19.10 26.73 -12.73
C ASN A 296 -18.54 27.54 -11.54
N VAL A 297 -17.27 27.34 -11.20
CA VAL A 297 -16.58 28.11 -10.14
C VAL A 297 -16.42 29.58 -10.54
N LEU A 298 -16.04 29.88 -11.77
CA LEU A 298 -15.88 31.26 -12.25
C LEU A 298 -17.24 31.98 -12.31
N LYS A 299 -18.29 31.27 -12.71
CA LYS A 299 -19.67 31.76 -12.70
C LYS A 299 -20.13 32.11 -11.29
N SER A 300 -19.86 31.26 -10.29
CA SER A 300 -20.22 31.56 -8.89
C SER A 300 -19.43 32.76 -8.33
N GLN A 301 -18.21 33.00 -8.84
CA GLN A 301 -17.41 34.19 -8.55
C GLN A 301 -17.83 35.45 -9.36
N SER A 302 -18.92 35.40 -10.13
CA SER A 302 -19.38 36.49 -11.02
C SER A 302 -18.39 36.88 -12.14
N LYS A 303 -17.40 36.04 -12.46
CA LYS A 303 -16.47 36.22 -13.57
C LYS A 303 -17.06 35.62 -14.85
N ILE A 304 -18.11 36.24 -15.36
CA ILE A 304 -18.95 35.66 -16.43
C ILE A 304 -18.19 35.43 -17.74
N SER A 305 -17.33 36.38 -18.14
CA SER A 305 -16.54 36.25 -19.38
C SER A 305 -15.53 35.09 -19.33
N GLU A 306 -14.87 34.90 -18.19
CA GLU A 306 -13.95 33.76 -17.98
C GLU A 306 -14.72 32.43 -17.91
N ALA A 307 -15.90 32.43 -17.29
CA ALA A 307 -16.77 31.26 -17.24
C ALA A 307 -17.23 30.83 -18.64
N GLU A 308 -17.64 31.78 -19.48
CA GLU A 308 -18.00 31.53 -20.88
C GLU A 308 -16.84 30.89 -21.66
N SER A 309 -15.64 31.45 -21.53
CA SER A 309 -14.42 30.89 -22.13
C SER A 309 -14.14 29.47 -21.64
N ALA A 310 -14.30 29.21 -20.34
CA ALA A 310 -14.14 27.88 -19.76
C ALA A 310 -15.16 26.87 -20.32
N TYR A 311 -16.44 27.23 -20.43
CA TYR A 311 -17.46 26.37 -21.04
C TYR A 311 -17.19 26.10 -22.52
N ARG A 312 -16.76 27.10 -23.28
CA ARG A 312 -16.35 26.93 -24.68
C ARG A 312 -15.15 25.99 -24.82
N ASN A 313 -14.16 26.11 -23.94
CA ASN A 313 -13.02 25.18 -23.90
C ASN A 313 -13.48 23.75 -23.54
N ALA A 314 -14.39 23.60 -22.59
CA ALA A 314 -14.97 22.31 -22.24
C ALA A 314 -15.60 21.65 -23.49
N LEU A 315 -16.43 22.40 -24.21
CA LEU A 315 -17.10 21.96 -25.45
C LEU A 315 -16.13 21.72 -26.62
N TYR A 316 -15.00 22.41 -26.66
CA TYR A 316 -13.93 22.15 -27.63
C TYR A 316 -13.35 20.75 -27.45
N TYR A 317 -13.07 20.34 -26.21
CA TYR A 317 -12.57 18.99 -25.92
C TYR A 317 -13.65 17.92 -26.07
N ARG A 318 -14.91 18.25 -25.73
CA ARG A 318 -16.03 17.34 -25.92
C ARG A 318 -17.31 18.11 -26.20
N SER A 319 -17.74 18.10 -27.46
CA SER A 319 -18.90 18.87 -27.93
C SER A 319 -20.24 18.40 -27.36
N ASN A 320 -20.36 17.11 -27.03
CA ASN A 320 -21.58 16.53 -26.48
C ASN A 320 -21.60 16.59 -24.94
N MET A 321 -21.74 17.79 -24.39
CA MET A 321 -21.90 18.04 -22.95
C MET A 321 -23.10 18.96 -22.71
N ALA A 322 -24.25 18.34 -22.43
CA ALA A 322 -25.53 19.04 -22.28
C ALA A 322 -25.54 20.04 -21.12
N ASP A 323 -24.85 19.72 -20.04
CA ASP A 323 -24.64 20.58 -18.88
C ASP A 323 -23.85 21.85 -19.24
N MET A 324 -22.82 21.73 -20.07
CA MET A 324 -22.03 22.87 -20.55
C MET A 324 -22.80 23.74 -21.54
N LEU A 325 -23.57 23.13 -22.44
CA LEU A 325 -24.45 23.86 -23.36
C LEU A 325 -25.58 24.60 -22.65
N TYR A 326 -26.13 24.04 -21.57
CA TYR A 326 -27.15 24.69 -20.75
C TYR A 326 -26.61 25.87 -19.95
N ASN A 327 -25.36 25.78 -19.50
CA ASN A 327 -24.73 26.80 -18.66
C ASN A 327 -24.17 28.00 -19.43
N LEU A 328 -23.86 27.82 -20.71
CA LEU A 328 -23.33 28.83 -21.65
C LEU A 328 -24.42 29.79 -22.14
#